data_AF-A0A3B9BEU1-F1
#
_entry.id   AF-A0A3B9BEU1-F1
#
_cell.length_a   1.000
_cell.length_b   1.000
_cell.length_c   1.000
_cell.angle_alpha   90.00
_cell.angle_beta   90.00
_cell.angle_gamma   90.00
#
_symmetry.space_group_name_H-M   'P 1'
#
loop_
_entity.id
_entity.type
_entity.pdbx_description
1 polymer ?
#
loop_
_entity_poly.entity_id
_entity_poly.type
_entity_poly.pdbx_seq_one_letter_code
_entity_poly.pdbx_strand_id
1 'polypeptide(L)'
;IATDIDGLTDGSYYAIANPPSHGSATIDPTEGNWTYLPHPHFFGDDNFTISITDDLNHSYLENIQLLVHPVDDPAIISGDLQATTYLDISSHGQIIAKDIDGLAKDIIFEISRLPKKGIAEIDPIDGNWTYFPTHQDFGDDMFEISVTDIDGNKTFQTINLNAQINHPLLKTITPILSAEESIILQGEVISTGGSVVLDTGFWLDTSPTFSNPIKIYSVADKNGSLESAISIPQEIVHIKSFAITSKGEFFGQTIRYNPFSSNKFWQAHAIPMDADWMQSAWFGMFTPVTENWIYHLRMEWLFISDFTPKNLWVWSEQQEWIWTTEEVFPFFYSNNTGNWLYLLPTKLGAKTFYNYETEELE
;
A
#
# COMPACT_ATOMS: atom_id res chain seq x y z
N ILE A 1 17.30 -70.72 14.46
CA ILE A 1 18.10 -71.73 13.72
C ILE A 1 17.56 -73.10 14.13
N ALA A 2 17.11 -73.89 13.16
CA ALA A 2 16.59 -75.23 13.38
C ALA A 2 17.68 -76.28 13.15
N THR A 3 17.58 -77.42 13.84
CA THR A 3 18.44 -78.59 13.66
C THR A 3 17.59 -79.84 13.84
N ASP A 4 17.74 -80.81 12.95
CA ASP A 4 17.04 -82.08 13.02
C ASP A 4 18.01 -83.24 12.74
N ILE A 5 17.80 -84.39 13.39
CA ILE A 5 18.68 -85.57 13.24
C ILE A 5 18.39 -86.38 11.96
N ASP A 6 17.16 -86.28 11.46
CA ASP A 6 16.66 -86.95 10.25
C ASP A 6 16.82 -86.06 9.00
N GLY A 7 17.03 -84.75 9.17
CA GLY A 7 17.51 -83.84 8.12
C GLY A 7 16.60 -82.64 7.84
N LEU A 8 17.21 -81.56 7.32
CA LEU A 8 16.56 -80.35 6.81
C LEU A 8 17.19 -79.99 5.44
N THR A 9 17.15 -80.91 4.50
CA THR A 9 17.92 -80.85 3.24
C THR A 9 17.09 -80.46 2.02
N ASP A 10 15.77 -80.39 2.14
CA ASP A 10 14.84 -80.01 1.07
C ASP A 10 14.91 -78.53 0.65
N GLY A 11 15.53 -77.67 1.47
CA GLY A 11 15.72 -76.24 1.20
C GLY A 11 14.46 -75.40 1.35
N SER A 12 13.40 -75.86 2.01
CA SER A 12 12.22 -75.02 2.29
C SER A 12 11.44 -75.52 3.52
N TYR A 13 12.08 -75.47 4.68
CA TYR A 13 11.53 -76.05 5.90
C TYR A 13 10.87 -75.03 6.83
N TYR A 14 11.01 -73.71 6.60
CA TYR A 14 10.28 -72.67 7.33
C TYR A 14 9.03 -72.21 6.58
N ALA A 15 7.91 -72.10 7.27
CA ALA A 15 6.68 -71.47 6.76
C ALA A 15 5.93 -70.72 7.86
N ILE A 16 5.12 -69.73 7.48
CA ILE A 16 4.12 -69.15 8.39
C ILE A 16 2.93 -70.12 8.48
N ALA A 17 2.69 -70.68 9.67
CA ALA A 17 1.57 -71.59 9.93
C ALA A 17 0.29 -70.82 10.29
N ASN A 18 0.44 -69.81 11.15
CA ASN A 18 -0.64 -68.91 11.56
C ASN A 18 -0.14 -67.47 11.40
N PRO A 19 -0.73 -66.68 10.49
CA PRO A 19 -0.33 -65.30 10.30
C PRO A 19 -0.70 -64.45 11.52
N PRO A 20 -0.02 -63.31 11.73
CA PRO A 20 -0.40 -62.37 12.77
C PRO A 20 -1.79 -61.78 12.55
N SER A 21 -2.43 -61.36 13.64
CA SER A 21 -3.79 -60.78 13.57
C SER A 21 -3.76 -59.28 13.25
N HIS A 22 -2.65 -58.61 13.55
CA HIS A 22 -2.53 -57.16 13.45
C HIS A 22 -1.36 -56.70 12.58
N GLY A 23 -0.95 -57.53 11.62
CA GLY A 23 0.07 -57.18 10.65
C GLY A 23 0.24 -58.23 9.57
N SER A 24 1.39 -58.20 8.92
CA SER A 24 1.84 -59.22 7.97
C SER A 24 3.24 -59.69 8.36
N ALA A 25 3.45 -61.00 8.32
CA ALA A 25 4.75 -61.61 8.56
C ALA A 25 5.21 -62.37 7.32
N THR A 26 6.50 -62.32 7.03
CA THR A 26 7.15 -63.19 6.03
C THR A 26 8.33 -63.89 6.68
N ILE A 27 8.67 -65.07 6.19
CA ILE A 27 9.83 -65.83 6.65
C ILE A 27 10.58 -66.39 5.44
N ASP A 28 11.90 -66.28 5.46
CA ASP A 28 12.76 -66.94 4.49
C ASP A 28 12.65 -68.47 4.69
N PRO A 29 12.22 -69.22 3.68
CA PRO A 29 11.97 -70.66 3.82
C PRO A 29 13.24 -71.49 4.09
N THR A 30 14.42 -70.93 3.82
CA THR A 30 15.75 -71.56 4.03
C THR A 30 16.48 -71.03 5.25
N GLU A 31 16.53 -69.72 5.42
CA GLU A 31 17.36 -69.06 6.44
C GLU A 31 16.59 -68.85 7.74
N GLY A 32 15.25 -68.82 7.69
CA GLY A 32 14.39 -68.54 8.84
C GLY A 32 14.39 -67.07 9.26
N ASN A 33 15.01 -66.19 8.47
CA ASN A 33 14.95 -64.74 8.64
C ASN A 33 13.52 -64.27 8.41
N TRP A 34 12.91 -63.62 9.40
CA TRP A 34 11.53 -63.17 9.31
C TRP A 34 11.43 -61.65 9.39
N THR A 35 10.39 -61.11 8.76
CA THR A 35 10.01 -59.70 8.87
C THR A 35 8.57 -59.61 9.33
N TYR A 36 8.25 -58.55 10.07
CA TYR A 36 6.90 -58.23 10.50
C TYR A 36 6.62 -56.75 10.18
N LEU A 37 5.47 -56.50 9.56
CA LEU A 37 4.95 -55.17 9.29
C LEU A 37 3.57 -55.07 9.97
N PRO A 38 3.43 -54.29 11.07
CA PRO A 38 2.13 -54.07 11.71
C PRO A 38 1.17 -53.33 10.77
N HIS A 39 -0.14 -53.50 10.99
CA HIS A 39 -1.13 -52.63 10.38
C HIS A 39 -0.91 -51.17 10.82
N PRO A 40 -1.22 -50.18 9.97
CA PRO A 40 -1.15 -48.77 10.36
C PRO A 40 -1.90 -48.50 11.68
N HIS A 41 -1.27 -47.73 12.57
CA HIS A 41 -1.78 -47.36 13.91
C HIS A 41 -2.04 -48.53 14.87
N PHE A 42 -1.51 -49.74 14.59
CA PHE A 42 -1.52 -50.83 15.56
C PHE A 42 -0.36 -50.70 16.56
N PHE A 43 -0.68 -50.86 17.84
CA PHE A 43 0.26 -51.02 18.93
C PHE A 43 -0.26 -52.07 19.91
N GLY A 44 0.66 -52.71 20.64
CA GLY A 44 0.36 -53.78 21.58
C GLY A 44 0.91 -55.14 21.15
N ASP A 45 0.38 -56.19 21.77
CA ASP A 45 0.84 -57.55 21.58
C ASP A 45 0.26 -58.16 20.29
N ASP A 46 1.13 -58.75 19.48
CA ASP A 46 0.75 -59.59 18.34
C ASP A 46 1.57 -60.89 18.39
N ASN A 47 1.15 -61.88 17.62
CA ASN A 47 1.89 -63.12 17.51
C ASN A 47 1.65 -63.79 16.18
N PHE A 48 2.63 -64.55 15.72
CA PHE A 48 2.46 -65.46 14.60
C PHE A 48 3.18 -66.76 14.89
N THR A 49 2.69 -67.85 14.30
CA THR A 49 3.29 -69.17 14.48
C THR A 49 4.02 -69.57 13.21
N ILE A 50 5.26 -70.01 13.36
CA ILE A 50 6.04 -70.61 12.28
C ILE A 50 5.97 -72.14 12.36
N SER A 51 5.92 -72.80 11.21
CA SER A 51 6.12 -74.24 11.08
C SER A 51 7.53 -74.51 10.60
N ILE A 52 8.16 -75.51 11.22
CA ILE A 52 9.45 -76.07 10.84
C ILE A 52 9.19 -77.52 10.46
N THR A 53 9.34 -77.88 9.20
CA THR A 53 9.02 -79.23 8.69
C THR A 53 10.29 -79.99 8.32
N ASP A 54 10.47 -81.21 8.83
CA ASP A 54 11.61 -82.07 8.49
C ASP A 54 11.48 -82.74 7.11
N ASP A 55 12.55 -83.38 6.65
CA ASP A 55 12.58 -84.13 5.37
C ASP A 55 11.59 -85.34 5.35
N LEU A 56 10.98 -85.69 6.48
CA LEU A 56 9.98 -86.75 6.66
C LEU A 56 8.54 -86.22 6.81
N ASN A 57 8.31 -84.93 6.63
CA ASN A 57 7.03 -84.22 6.82
C ASN A 57 6.49 -84.19 8.26
N HIS A 58 7.32 -84.27 9.28
CA HIS A 58 6.93 -83.87 10.64
C HIS A 58 7.11 -82.37 10.84
N SER A 59 6.13 -81.72 11.45
CA SER A 59 6.15 -80.27 11.67
C SER A 59 6.21 -79.92 13.15
N TYR A 60 7.13 -79.04 13.52
CA TYR A 60 7.17 -78.36 14.81
C TYR A 60 6.63 -76.93 14.66
N LEU A 61 5.81 -76.49 15.62
CA LEU A 61 5.24 -75.15 15.63
C LEU A 61 5.92 -74.30 16.71
N GLU A 62 6.43 -73.14 16.34
CA GLU A 62 7.03 -72.16 17.26
C GLU A 62 6.23 -70.85 17.23
N ASN A 63 5.90 -70.31 18.40
CA ASN A 63 5.16 -69.07 18.53
C ASN A 63 6.10 -67.87 18.70
N ILE A 64 6.05 -66.92 17.78
CA ILE A 64 6.79 -65.66 17.88
C ILE A 64 5.87 -64.61 18.49
N GLN A 65 6.21 -64.13 19.68
CA GLN A 65 5.52 -63.03 20.35
C GLN A 65 6.14 -61.70 19.95
N LEU A 66 5.30 -60.73 19.62
CA LEU A 66 5.67 -59.39 19.20
C LEU A 66 5.06 -58.37 20.16
N LEU A 67 5.84 -57.36 20.51
CA LEU A 67 5.35 -56.16 21.19
C LEU A 67 5.60 -54.97 20.27
N VAL A 68 4.52 -54.38 19.76
CA VAL A 68 4.57 -53.18 18.92
C VAL A 68 4.41 -51.95 19.80
N HIS A 69 5.43 -51.10 19.84
CA HIS A 69 5.38 -49.85 20.60
C HIS A 69 4.59 -48.78 19.83
N PRO A 70 3.73 -47.99 20.51
CA PRO A 70 3.07 -46.85 19.89
C PRO A 70 4.11 -45.80 19.47
N VAL A 71 3.80 -45.08 18.40
CA VAL A 71 4.57 -43.93 17.92
C VAL A 71 3.58 -42.78 17.81
N ASP A 72 3.91 -41.66 18.43
CA ASP A 72 3.09 -40.45 18.42
C ASP A 72 3.01 -39.84 17.00
N ASP A 73 1.79 -39.62 16.53
CA ASP A 73 1.44 -38.99 15.27
C ASP A 73 1.11 -37.50 15.51
N PRO A 74 1.61 -36.56 14.69
CA PRO A 74 1.36 -35.14 14.92
C PRO A 74 -0.07 -34.73 14.58
N ALA A 75 -0.64 -33.82 15.38
CA ALA A 75 -1.96 -33.26 15.14
C ALA A 75 -2.09 -32.59 13.76
N ILE A 76 -3.22 -32.84 13.08
CA ILE A 76 -3.61 -32.23 11.82
C ILE A 76 -4.50 -31.01 12.10
N ILE A 77 -4.12 -29.85 11.57
CA ILE A 77 -4.79 -28.56 11.79
C ILE A 77 -5.53 -28.10 10.53
N SER A 78 -6.76 -27.60 10.69
CA SER A 78 -7.63 -27.11 9.62
C SER A 78 -8.57 -26.00 10.14
N GLY A 79 -9.46 -25.47 9.30
CA GLY A 79 -10.42 -24.43 9.67
C GLY A 79 -10.12 -23.07 9.04
N ASP A 80 -10.45 -21.99 9.74
CA ASP A 80 -10.28 -20.61 9.28
C ASP A 80 -8.84 -20.15 9.49
N LEU A 81 -8.00 -20.42 8.49
CA LEU A 81 -6.56 -20.07 8.49
C LEU A 81 -6.27 -18.68 7.90
N GLN A 82 -7.31 -17.96 7.48
CA GLN A 82 -7.17 -16.63 6.93
C GLN A 82 -8.42 -15.77 7.21
N ALA A 83 -8.23 -14.47 7.42
CA ALA A 83 -9.35 -13.52 7.45
C ALA A 83 -8.97 -12.13 6.97
N THR A 84 -9.96 -11.46 6.38
CA THR A 84 -9.91 -10.03 6.06
C THR A 84 -10.86 -9.29 6.99
N THR A 85 -10.38 -8.20 7.59
CA THR A 85 -11.18 -7.32 8.44
C THR A 85 -10.95 -5.86 8.05
N TYR A 86 -11.68 -4.96 8.70
CA TYR A 86 -11.46 -3.53 8.62
C TYR A 86 -10.92 -3.00 9.95
N LEU A 87 -10.23 -1.85 9.92
CA LEU A 87 -9.83 -1.16 11.15
C LEU A 87 -11.04 -0.98 12.08
N ASP A 88 -10.79 -1.09 13.39
CA ASP A 88 -11.78 -0.97 14.46
C ASP A 88 -12.92 -2.01 14.43
N ILE A 89 -12.78 -3.06 13.61
CA ILE A 89 -13.74 -4.17 13.50
C ILE A 89 -13.01 -5.47 13.80
N SER A 90 -13.53 -6.24 14.76
CA SER A 90 -13.00 -7.58 15.05
C SER A 90 -13.37 -8.56 13.95
N SER A 91 -12.44 -9.48 13.69
CA SER A 91 -12.68 -10.70 12.91
C SER A 91 -12.63 -11.90 13.83
N HIS A 92 -13.25 -13.00 13.38
CA HIS A 92 -13.30 -14.25 14.11
C HIS A 92 -13.16 -15.43 13.15
N GLY A 93 -12.78 -16.58 13.68
CA GLY A 93 -12.80 -17.84 12.97
C GLY A 93 -12.63 -19.01 13.92
N GLN A 94 -12.62 -20.22 13.39
CA GLN A 94 -12.43 -21.43 14.18
C GLN A 94 -11.31 -22.30 13.62
N ILE A 95 -10.43 -22.76 14.51
CA ILE A 95 -9.46 -23.81 14.22
C ILE A 95 -10.02 -25.16 14.64
N ILE A 96 -9.82 -26.15 13.78
CA ILE A 96 -10.19 -27.54 14.02
C ILE A 96 -8.91 -28.37 13.99
N ALA A 97 -8.59 -29.02 15.10
CA ALA A 97 -7.51 -29.98 15.21
C ALA A 97 -8.05 -31.41 15.30
N LYS A 98 -7.30 -32.35 14.71
CA LYS A 98 -7.53 -33.79 14.89
C LYS A 98 -6.20 -34.48 15.05
N ASP A 99 -6.16 -35.40 15.99
CA ASP A 99 -5.01 -36.24 16.28
C ASP A 99 -5.50 -37.67 16.45
N ILE A 100 -4.74 -38.64 15.94
CA ILE A 100 -5.14 -40.05 15.98
C ILE A 100 -4.84 -40.69 17.34
N ASP A 101 -3.79 -40.24 18.02
CA ASP A 101 -3.44 -40.63 19.39
C ASP A 101 -4.28 -39.83 20.40
N GLY A 102 -4.67 -38.62 20.01
CA GLY A 102 -5.64 -37.78 20.70
C GLY A 102 -5.07 -36.41 21.03
N LEU A 103 -5.96 -35.49 21.40
CA LEU A 103 -5.57 -34.14 21.79
C LEU A 103 -5.41 -34.03 23.32
N ALA A 104 -4.69 -33.00 23.75
CA ALA A 104 -4.59 -32.64 25.17
C ALA A 104 -5.99 -32.48 25.80
N LYS A 105 -6.11 -32.84 27.09
CA LYS A 105 -7.41 -32.79 27.81
C LYS A 105 -7.79 -31.40 28.29
N ASP A 106 -6.81 -30.55 28.54
CA ASP A 106 -6.99 -29.19 29.03
C ASP A 106 -6.72 -28.20 27.89
N ILE A 107 -5.52 -27.61 27.81
CA ILE A 107 -5.19 -26.62 26.78
C ILE A 107 -4.81 -27.34 25.48
N ILE A 108 -5.70 -27.26 24.49
CA ILE A 108 -5.47 -27.80 23.15
C ILE A 108 -4.82 -26.73 22.27
N PHE A 109 -5.36 -25.50 22.30
CA PHE A 109 -4.93 -24.39 21.45
C PHE A 109 -4.23 -23.29 22.25
N GLU A 110 -3.12 -22.77 21.73
CA GLU A 110 -2.38 -21.66 22.35
C GLU A 110 -1.78 -20.77 21.25
N ILE A 111 -1.74 -19.45 21.43
CA ILE A 111 -1.02 -18.55 20.52
C ILE A 111 0.48 -18.64 20.85
N SER A 112 1.27 -19.21 19.94
CA SER A 112 2.74 -19.31 20.05
C SER A 112 3.44 -18.02 19.64
N ARG A 113 2.83 -17.24 18.74
CA ARG A 113 3.35 -15.93 18.31
C ARG A 113 2.22 -14.95 18.09
N LEU A 114 2.22 -13.87 18.89
CA LEU A 114 1.27 -12.77 18.77
C LEU A 114 1.39 -12.04 17.41
N PRO A 115 0.29 -11.46 16.91
CA PRO A 115 0.31 -10.57 15.75
C PRO A 115 1.06 -9.27 16.04
N LYS A 116 1.51 -8.58 14.98
CA LYS A 116 2.27 -7.32 15.09
C LYS A 116 1.39 -6.08 15.02
N LYS A 117 0.24 -6.16 14.35
CA LYS A 117 -0.63 -5.03 14.00
C LYS A 117 -2.00 -5.11 14.67
N GLY A 118 -2.14 -5.94 15.69
CA GLY A 118 -3.40 -6.16 16.37
C GLY A 118 -3.26 -7.00 17.62
N ILE A 119 -4.41 -7.38 18.17
CA ILE A 119 -4.54 -8.27 19.31
C ILE A 119 -5.31 -9.50 18.84
N ALA A 120 -4.77 -10.69 19.11
CA ALA A 120 -5.45 -11.95 18.85
C ALA A 120 -5.65 -12.72 20.17
N GLU A 121 -6.78 -13.40 20.25
CA GLU A 121 -7.12 -14.32 21.32
C GLU A 121 -7.63 -15.63 20.69
N ILE A 122 -7.37 -16.76 21.35
CA ILE A 122 -7.92 -18.06 20.96
C ILE A 122 -8.46 -18.75 22.21
N ASP A 123 -9.65 -19.32 22.09
CA ASP A 123 -10.20 -20.20 23.11
C ASP A 123 -9.36 -21.50 23.15
N PRO A 124 -8.82 -21.86 24.32
CA PRO A 124 -7.87 -22.97 24.42
C PRO A 124 -8.50 -24.35 24.20
N ILE A 125 -9.84 -24.46 24.17
CA ILE A 125 -10.56 -25.73 24.08
C ILE A 125 -11.22 -25.90 22.71
N ASP A 126 -11.94 -24.90 22.24
CA ASP A 126 -12.79 -25.02 21.04
C ASP A 126 -12.16 -24.43 19.77
N GLY A 127 -11.01 -23.76 19.91
CA GLY A 127 -10.23 -23.21 18.81
C GLY A 127 -10.85 -21.96 18.17
N ASN A 128 -11.90 -21.38 18.76
CA ASN A 128 -12.46 -20.11 18.32
C ASN A 128 -11.45 -19.00 18.59
N TRP A 129 -11.09 -18.25 17.56
CA TRP A 129 -10.16 -17.14 17.67
C TRP A 129 -10.81 -15.83 17.28
N THR A 130 -10.28 -14.74 17.82
CA THR A 130 -10.62 -13.38 17.44
C THR A 130 -9.37 -12.59 17.12
N TYR A 131 -9.50 -11.62 16.23
CA TYR A 131 -8.46 -10.65 15.93
C TYR A 131 -9.03 -9.25 15.81
N PHE A 132 -8.42 -8.30 16.52
CA PHE A 132 -8.75 -6.88 16.49
C PHE A 132 -7.50 -6.07 16.07
N PRO A 133 -7.50 -5.44 14.89
CA PRO A 133 -6.37 -4.62 14.45
C PRO A 133 -6.22 -3.35 15.31
N THR A 134 -4.99 -2.92 15.58
CA THR A 134 -4.72 -1.67 16.28
C THR A 134 -5.02 -0.45 15.39
N HIS A 135 -5.39 0.68 16.01
CA HIS A 135 -6.04 1.84 15.40
C HIS A 135 -5.34 2.52 14.19
N GLN A 136 -4.15 2.08 13.77
CA GLN A 136 -3.39 2.68 12.66
C GLN A 136 -2.62 1.67 11.79
N ASP A 137 -2.69 0.38 12.10
CA ASP A 137 -1.87 -0.63 11.43
C ASP A 137 -2.72 -1.49 10.48
N PHE A 138 -2.75 -1.10 9.20
CA PHE A 138 -3.46 -1.84 8.15
C PHE A 138 -2.50 -2.70 7.31
N GLY A 139 -3.07 -3.50 6.41
CA GLY A 139 -2.40 -4.47 5.57
C GLY A 139 -2.23 -5.83 6.23
N ASP A 140 -1.28 -6.61 5.72
CA ASP A 140 -1.06 -7.99 6.16
C ASP A 140 -0.51 -8.04 7.59
N ASP A 141 -1.02 -9.01 8.34
CA ASP A 141 -0.57 -9.41 9.67
C ASP A 141 -0.71 -10.93 9.82
N MET A 142 -0.14 -11.50 10.87
CA MET A 142 -0.21 -12.94 11.11
C MET A 142 0.01 -13.25 12.58
N PHE A 143 -0.64 -14.29 13.08
CA PHE A 143 -0.26 -14.92 14.34
C PHE A 143 -0.05 -16.41 14.13
N GLU A 144 0.70 -17.03 15.04
CA GLU A 144 0.94 -18.48 15.01
C GLU A 144 0.32 -19.09 16.26
N ILE A 145 -0.30 -20.26 16.06
CA ILE A 145 -0.84 -21.08 17.13
C ILE A 145 -0.05 -22.38 17.24
N SER A 146 -0.08 -22.98 18.43
CA SER A 146 0.30 -24.37 18.66
C SER A 146 -0.91 -25.18 19.09
N VAL A 147 -1.03 -26.39 18.55
CA VAL A 147 -1.95 -27.44 18.98
C VAL A 147 -1.17 -28.49 19.74
N THR A 148 -1.64 -28.87 20.94
CA THR A 148 -0.98 -29.86 21.80
C THR A 148 -1.73 -31.20 21.76
N ASP A 149 -1.03 -32.28 21.44
CA ASP A 149 -1.56 -33.65 21.49
C ASP A 149 -1.63 -34.19 22.93
N ILE A 150 -2.05 -35.45 23.07
CA ILE A 150 -2.22 -36.12 24.36
C ILE A 150 -0.90 -36.37 25.10
N ASP A 151 0.22 -36.47 24.37
CA ASP A 151 1.56 -36.72 24.91
C ASP A 151 2.33 -35.41 25.19
N GLY A 152 1.77 -34.28 24.78
CA GLY A 152 2.29 -32.94 25.02
C GLY A 152 3.17 -32.40 23.89
N ASN A 153 3.26 -33.09 22.74
CA ASN A 153 3.96 -32.55 21.58
C ASN A 153 3.10 -31.47 20.92
N LYS A 154 3.75 -30.59 20.15
CA LYS A 154 3.14 -29.38 19.61
C LYS A 154 3.27 -29.31 18.10
N THR A 155 2.13 -29.16 17.43
CA THR A 155 2.06 -28.81 16.00
C THR A 155 1.72 -27.33 15.85
N PHE A 156 2.46 -26.62 14.99
CA PHE A 156 2.29 -25.18 14.79
C PHE A 156 1.52 -24.86 13.50
N GLN A 157 0.67 -23.83 13.55
CA GLN A 157 -0.07 -23.33 12.39
C GLN A 157 -0.09 -21.80 12.36
N THR A 158 0.17 -21.24 11.18
CA THR A 158 0.05 -19.81 10.93
C THR A 158 -1.37 -19.45 10.50
N ILE A 159 -1.92 -18.37 11.06
CA ILE A 159 -3.17 -17.73 10.63
C ILE A 159 -2.82 -16.38 9.99
N ASN A 160 -3.25 -16.19 8.75
CA ASN A 160 -2.95 -14.99 7.96
C ASN A 160 -4.09 -13.98 8.05
N LEU A 161 -3.77 -12.74 8.33
CA LEU A 161 -4.75 -11.68 8.53
C LEU A 161 -4.48 -10.54 7.57
N ASN A 162 -5.55 -9.87 7.16
CA ASN A 162 -5.46 -8.69 6.33
C ASN A 162 -6.42 -7.62 6.84
N ALA A 163 -5.88 -6.56 7.46
CA ALA A 163 -6.67 -5.44 7.95
C ALA A 163 -6.78 -4.35 6.87
N GLN A 164 -8.00 -3.94 6.54
CA GLN A 164 -8.30 -2.93 5.53
C GLN A 164 -8.71 -1.62 6.20
N ILE A 165 -8.49 -0.51 5.51
CA ILE A 165 -8.92 0.81 5.99
C ILE A 165 -10.45 0.84 6.00
N ASN A 166 -11.05 1.43 7.03
CA ASN A 166 -12.51 1.44 7.26
C ASN A 166 -13.16 2.82 6.98
N HIS A 167 -12.42 3.71 6.33
CA HIS A 167 -12.79 5.10 6.05
C HIS A 167 -12.11 5.63 4.77
N PRO A 168 -12.65 6.70 4.16
CA PRO A 168 -12.04 7.29 2.97
C PRO A 168 -10.66 7.91 3.24
N LEU A 169 -9.72 7.65 2.33
CA LEU A 169 -8.46 8.36 2.21
C LEU A 169 -8.51 9.30 1.02
N LEU A 170 -8.16 10.56 1.24
CA LEU A 170 -8.11 11.57 0.20
C LEU A 170 -6.73 12.20 0.09
N LYS A 171 -6.43 12.67 -1.12
CA LYS A 171 -5.25 13.46 -1.45
C LYS A 171 -5.70 14.80 -2.00
N THR A 172 -5.34 15.89 -1.34
CA THR A 172 -5.48 17.23 -1.93
C THR A 172 -4.29 17.47 -2.86
N ILE A 173 -4.55 17.95 -4.08
CA ILE A 173 -3.52 18.23 -5.07
C ILE A 173 -3.42 19.75 -5.25
N THR A 174 -2.21 20.24 -5.54
CA THR A 174 -1.96 21.67 -5.75
C THR A 174 -2.86 22.19 -6.88
N PRO A 175 -3.66 23.24 -6.65
CA PRO A 175 -4.51 23.81 -7.69
C PRO A 175 -3.69 24.32 -8.88
N ILE A 176 -4.28 24.23 -10.07
CA ILE A 176 -3.69 24.74 -11.31
C ILE A 176 -4.49 25.93 -11.83
N LEU A 177 -3.83 26.86 -12.54
CA LEU A 177 -4.53 27.89 -13.30
C LEU A 177 -5.21 27.28 -14.53
N SER A 178 -6.43 27.73 -14.78
CA SER A 178 -7.13 27.51 -16.05
C SER A 178 -6.89 28.69 -17.01
N ALA A 179 -7.08 28.44 -18.31
CA ALA A 179 -7.05 29.46 -19.34
C ALA A 179 -8.16 30.53 -19.19
N GLU A 180 -9.21 30.22 -18.42
CA GLU A 180 -10.40 31.06 -18.23
C GLU A 180 -10.35 31.91 -16.94
N GLU A 181 -9.17 32.35 -16.49
CA GLU A 181 -9.00 33.19 -15.29
C GLU A 181 -9.60 32.57 -14.00
N SER A 182 -9.62 31.24 -13.92
CA SER A 182 -10.05 30.46 -12.76
C SER A 182 -8.91 29.57 -12.25
N ILE A 183 -9.04 29.06 -11.03
CA ILE A 183 -8.21 27.95 -10.54
C ILE A 183 -9.03 26.67 -10.54
N ILE A 184 -8.39 25.57 -10.91
CA ILE A 184 -8.95 24.23 -10.80
C ILE A 184 -8.42 23.62 -9.51
N LEU A 185 -9.32 23.43 -8.55
CA LEU A 185 -9.07 22.64 -7.37
C LEU A 185 -8.96 21.18 -7.78
N GLN A 186 -7.93 20.50 -7.30
CA GLN A 186 -7.69 19.10 -7.63
C GLN A 186 -7.54 18.26 -6.37
N GLY A 187 -8.05 17.05 -6.43
CA GLY A 187 -7.89 16.07 -5.36
C GLY A 187 -8.16 14.67 -5.88
N GLU A 188 -7.99 13.69 -5.03
CA GLU A 188 -8.17 12.28 -5.36
C GLU A 188 -8.69 11.53 -4.14
N VAL A 189 -9.72 10.70 -4.33
CA VAL A 189 -10.15 9.69 -3.35
C VAL A 189 -9.30 8.45 -3.61
N ILE A 190 -8.22 8.28 -2.82
CA ILE A 190 -7.28 7.16 -2.96
C ILE A 190 -7.98 5.82 -2.64
N SER A 191 -8.83 5.83 -1.62
CA SER A 191 -9.61 4.66 -1.21
C SER A 191 -10.85 5.13 -0.48
N THR A 192 -11.96 4.40 -0.59
CA THR A 192 -13.16 4.63 0.23
C THR A 192 -13.11 3.87 1.56
N GLY A 193 -12.15 2.95 1.71
CA GLY A 193 -12.07 2.07 2.87
C GLY A 193 -13.35 1.26 3.10
N GLY A 194 -13.99 0.82 2.01
CA GLY A 194 -15.28 0.10 2.03
C GLY A 194 -16.48 0.95 2.50
N SER A 195 -16.28 2.23 2.82
CA SER A 195 -17.36 3.12 3.26
C SER A 195 -18.18 3.64 2.09
N VAL A 196 -19.48 3.80 2.30
CA VAL A 196 -20.36 4.51 1.36
C VAL A 196 -20.06 6.00 1.48
N VAL A 197 -19.49 6.56 0.41
CA VAL A 197 -19.24 8.00 0.28
C VAL A 197 -20.52 8.68 -0.17
N LEU A 198 -21.02 9.60 0.67
CA LEU A 198 -22.25 10.35 0.44
C LEU A 198 -22.00 11.60 -0.40
N ASP A 199 -20.93 12.33 -0.09
CA ASP A 199 -20.53 13.56 -0.77
C ASP A 199 -19.01 13.71 -0.74
N THR A 200 -18.48 14.45 -1.71
CA THR A 200 -17.06 14.83 -1.80
C THR A 200 -16.90 16.30 -2.19
N GLY A 201 -15.70 16.84 -2.02
CA GLY A 201 -15.41 18.20 -2.45
C GLY A 201 -14.15 18.78 -1.81
N PHE A 202 -14.13 20.11 -1.66
CA PHE A 202 -13.03 20.88 -1.08
C PHE A 202 -13.52 21.82 0.01
N TRP A 203 -12.71 21.95 1.07
CA TRP A 203 -12.80 23.05 2.01
C TRP A 203 -11.79 24.12 1.65
N LEU A 204 -12.22 25.37 1.73
CA LEU A 204 -11.37 26.54 1.51
C LEU A 204 -11.53 27.52 2.67
N ASP A 205 -10.42 27.98 3.22
CA ASP A 205 -10.41 29.00 4.28
C ASP A 205 -9.11 29.81 4.20
N THR A 206 -9.12 31.09 4.58
CA THR A 206 -7.90 31.88 4.74
C THR A 206 -7.13 31.47 6.00
N SER A 207 -7.81 30.90 6.99
CA SER A 207 -7.21 30.32 8.20
C SER A 207 -6.69 28.89 7.96
N PRO A 208 -5.46 28.56 8.38
CA PRO A 208 -4.94 27.18 8.31
C PRO A 208 -5.71 26.19 9.19
N THR A 209 -6.48 26.67 10.17
CA THR A 209 -7.29 25.82 11.06
C THR A 209 -8.70 25.56 10.53
N PHE A 210 -9.06 26.11 9.37
CA PHE A 210 -10.41 26.01 8.80
C PHE A 210 -11.51 26.39 9.80
N SER A 211 -11.39 27.58 10.40
CA SER A 211 -12.34 28.07 11.42
C SER A 211 -13.70 28.45 10.85
N ASN A 212 -13.76 28.86 9.58
CA ASN A 212 -15.00 29.17 8.87
C ASN A 212 -14.87 28.80 7.37
N PRO A 213 -14.80 27.50 7.06
CA PRO A 213 -14.49 27.03 5.72
C PRO A 213 -15.67 27.16 4.77
N ILE A 214 -15.39 27.57 3.53
CA ILE A 214 -16.31 27.45 2.41
C ILE A 214 -16.21 26.02 1.86
N LYS A 215 -17.35 25.32 1.75
CA LYS A 215 -17.43 23.99 1.14
C LYS A 215 -17.78 24.10 -0.33
N ILE A 216 -16.94 23.54 -1.19
CA ILE A 216 -17.17 23.40 -2.63
C ILE A 216 -17.38 21.92 -2.92
N TYR A 217 -18.61 21.53 -3.24
CA TYR A 217 -18.93 20.14 -3.56
C TYR A 217 -18.44 19.78 -4.96
N SER A 218 -17.87 18.59 -5.10
CA SER A 218 -17.44 18.01 -6.37
C SER A 218 -17.62 16.50 -6.31
N VAL A 219 -18.01 15.89 -7.42
CA VAL A 219 -18.21 14.45 -7.51
C VAL A 219 -16.94 13.80 -8.03
N ALA A 220 -16.42 12.81 -7.31
CA ALA A 220 -15.28 12.04 -7.77
C ALA A 220 -15.62 11.28 -9.06
N ASP A 221 -14.71 11.30 -10.04
CA ASP A 221 -14.85 10.49 -11.24
C ASP A 221 -14.64 8.99 -10.95
N LYS A 222 -14.73 8.14 -11.98
CA LYS A 222 -14.55 6.69 -11.83
C LYS A 222 -13.16 6.27 -11.35
N ASN A 223 -12.17 7.15 -11.50
CA ASN A 223 -10.79 6.94 -11.06
C ASN A 223 -10.52 7.59 -9.70
N GLY A 224 -11.54 8.20 -9.06
CA GLY A 224 -11.42 8.88 -7.79
C GLY A 224 -10.96 10.34 -7.91
N SER A 225 -10.74 10.88 -9.10
CA SER A 225 -10.30 12.26 -9.30
C SER A 225 -11.42 13.25 -8.95
N LEU A 226 -11.06 14.30 -8.21
CA LEU A 226 -11.94 15.40 -7.82
C LEU A 226 -11.44 16.68 -8.47
N GLU A 227 -12.33 17.35 -9.20
CA GLU A 227 -12.03 18.65 -9.80
C GLU A 227 -13.16 19.65 -9.59
N SER A 228 -12.82 20.91 -9.35
CA SER A 228 -13.80 22.00 -9.30
C SER A 228 -13.14 23.33 -9.67
N ALA A 229 -13.79 24.10 -10.53
CA ALA A 229 -13.31 25.42 -10.94
C ALA A 229 -13.86 26.50 -10.00
N ILE A 230 -12.99 27.39 -9.53
CA ILE A 230 -13.38 28.59 -8.76
C ILE A 230 -12.64 29.82 -9.28
N SER A 231 -13.19 31.00 -9.01
CA SER A 231 -12.49 32.26 -9.27
C SER A 231 -11.17 32.33 -8.49
N ILE A 232 -10.15 32.97 -9.07
CA ILE A 232 -8.86 33.16 -8.42
C ILE A 232 -9.08 33.89 -7.07
N PRO A 233 -8.62 33.31 -5.94
CA PRO A 233 -8.71 33.95 -4.64
C PRO A 233 -7.92 35.26 -4.61
N GLN A 234 -8.43 36.27 -3.88
CA GLN A 234 -7.73 37.55 -3.70
C GLN A 234 -6.78 37.56 -2.50
N GLU A 235 -6.65 36.43 -1.81
CA GLU A 235 -5.79 36.25 -0.64
C GLU A 235 -5.21 34.83 -0.66
N ILE A 236 -4.25 34.56 0.22
CA ILE A 236 -3.75 33.20 0.44
C ILE A 236 -4.87 32.35 1.04
N VAL A 237 -5.09 31.16 0.48
CA VAL A 237 -6.11 30.22 0.94
C VAL A 237 -5.50 28.87 1.29
N HIS A 238 -6.07 28.21 2.29
CA HIS A 238 -5.78 26.84 2.68
C HIS A 238 -6.89 25.95 2.13
N ILE A 239 -6.49 24.85 1.50
CA ILE A 239 -7.38 23.96 0.75
C ILE A 239 -7.18 22.55 1.26
N LYS A 240 -8.26 21.81 1.48
CA LYS A 240 -8.22 20.35 1.68
C LYS A 240 -9.41 19.69 1.00
N SER A 241 -9.20 18.55 0.37
CA SER A 241 -10.30 17.71 -0.12
C SER A 241 -11.04 17.07 1.06
N PHE A 242 -12.34 16.79 0.91
CA PHE A 242 -13.14 16.06 1.88
C PHE A 242 -14.00 14.97 1.25
N ALA A 243 -14.32 13.95 2.05
CA ALA A 243 -15.40 12.99 1.79
C ALA A 243 -16.30 12.90 3.02
N ILE A 244 -17.61 12.80 2.79
CA ILE A 244 -18.62 12.61 3.83
C ILE A 244 -19.11 11.17 3.75
N THR A 245 -19.20 10.51 4.90
CA THR A 245 -19.79 9.18 5.04
C THR A 245 -20.80 9.20 6.20
N SER A 246 -21.49 8.08 6.43
CA SER A 246 -22.32 7.92 7.63
C SER A 246 -21.53 8.02 8.95
N LYS A 247 -20.20 7.82 8.92
CA LYS A 247 -19.32 7.92 10.10
C LYS A 247 -18.79 9.34 10.34
N GLY A 248 -19.00 10.28 9.42
CA GLY A 248 -18.50 11.65 9.51
C GLY A 248 -17.70 12.09 8.28
N GLU A 249 -16.96 13.18 8.46
CA GLU A 249 -16.16 13.82 7.41
C GLU A 249 -14.68 13.44 7.52
N PHE A 250 -14.09 13.09 6.38
CA PHE A 250 -12.69 12.70 6.23
C PHE A 250 -12.00 13.68 5.31
N PHE A 251 -10.72 13.95 5.56
CA PHE A 251 -9.99 15.03 4.90
C PHE A 251 -8.68 14.54 4.28
N GLY A 252 -8.32 15.14 3.15
CA GLY A 252 -6.96 15.07 2.63
C GLY A 252 -6.03 16.08 3.31
N GLN A 253 -4.76 16.07 2.92
CA GLN A 253 -3.77 17.03 3.40
C GLN A 253 -4.18 18.48 3.14
N THR A 254 -3.77 19.39 4.02
CA THR A 254 -3.94 20.84 3.79
C THR A 254 -2.84 21.36 2.87
N ILE A 255 -3.25 22.05 1.81
CA ILE A 255 -2.35 22.80 0.92
C ILE A 255 -2.56 24.29 1.15
N ARG A 256 -1.46 25.02 1.31
CA ARG A 256 -1.46 26.49 1.29
C ARG A 256 -1.26 26.96 -0.15
N TYR A 257 -2.28 27.55 -0.74
CA TYR A 257 -2.23 28.12 -2.07
C TYR A 257 -2.05 29.64 -1.97
N ASN A 258 -0.98 30.14 -2.59
CA ASN A 258 -0.73 31.56 -2.72
C ASN A 258 -0.98 31.98 -4.18
N PRO A 259 -2.09 32.69 -4.48
CA PRO A 259 -2.41 33.10 -5.85
C PRO A 259 -1.35 34.07 -6.43
N PHE A 260 -0.52 34.67 -5.59
CA PHE A 260 0.51 35.63 -5.96
C PHE A 260 1.89 35.00 -6.23
N SER A 261 2.13 33.75 -5.82
CA SER A 261 3.44 33.13 -6.05
C SER A 261 3.48 32.40 -7.40
N SER A 262 4.36 32.85 -8.29
CA SER A 262 4.88 32.16 -9.48
C SER A 262 4.05 32.08 -10.75
N ASN A 263 2.88 32.72 -10.84
CA ASN A 263 2.29 32.96 -12.16
C ASN A 263 2.99 34.17 -12.80
N LYS A 264 4.12 33.91 -13.47
CA LYS A 264 4.82 34.89 -14.31
C LYS A 264 3.96 35.19 -15.53
N PHE A 265 2.82 35.84 -15.35
CA PHE A 265 1.84 36.15 -16.40
C PHE A 265 2.48 36.90 -17.57
N TRP A 266 3.51 37.71 -17.31
CA TRP A 266 4.34 38.37 -18.31
C TRP A 266 5.06 37.40 -19.27
N GLN A 267 5.22 36.12 -18.90
CA GLN A 267 5.76 35.05 -19.75
C GLN A 267 4.68 34.26 -20.50
N ALA A 268 3.39 34.37 -20.12
CA ALA A 268 2.34 33.45 -20.57
C ALA A 268 2.12 33.42 -22.10
N HIS A 269 2.60 34.44 -22.82
CA HIS A 269 2.50 34.56 -24.28
C HIS A 269 3.86 34.66 -24.98
N ALA A 270 4.96 34.37 -24.27
CA ALA A 270 6.30 34.36 -24.86
C ALA A 270 6.71 32.95 -25.28
N ILE A 271 7.34 32.82 -26.45
CA ILE A 271 7.83 31.58 -27.01
C ILE A 271 9.29 31.40 -26.55
N PRO A 272 9.69 30.25 -25.97
CA PRO A 272 11.07 29.97 -25.62
C PRO A 272 11.97 29.88 -26.87
N MET A 273 13.22 30.31 -26.71
CA MET A 273 14.30 30.30 -27.70
C MET A 273 15.57 29.66 -27.10
N ASP A 274 16.64 29.59 -27.88
CA ASP A 274 17.95 29.10 -27.41
C ASP A 274 18.53 29.98 -26.29
N ALA A 275 19.35 29.36 -25.43
CA ALA A 275 20.06 30.03 -24.33
C ALA A 275 19.15 30.81 -23.36
N ASP A 276 18.02 30.20 -22.97
CA ASP A 276 17.05 30.72 -22.00
C ASP A 276 16.37 32.05 -22.38
N TRP A 277 16.49 32.45 -23.65
CA TRP A 277 15.75 33.57 -24.21
C TRP A 277 14.29 33.21 -24.45
N MET A 278 13.44 34.22 -24.36
CA MET A 278 12.02 34.17 -24.63
C MET A 278 11.67 35.27 -25.65
N GLN A 279 10.72 35.01 -26.53
CA GLN A 279 10.21 35.96 -27.53
C GLN A 279 8.71 36.18 -27.34
N SER A 280 8.34 37.39 -26.92
CA SER A 280 6.95 37.87 -26.94
C SER A 280 6.66 38.56 -28.27
N ALA A 281 5.46 38.31 -28.82
CA ALA A 281 5.01 38.89 -30.09
C ALA A 281 4.94 40.43 -30.05
N TRP A 282 4.62 41.00 -28.89
CA TRP A 282 4.51 42.45 -28.70
C TRP A 282 5.66 43.00 -27.86
N PHE A 283 6.05 42.32 -26.78
CA PHE A 283 7.02 42.87 -25.82
C PHE A 283 8.46 42.74 -26.33
N GLY A 284 8.74 41.80 -27.23
CA GLY A 284 10.08 41.54 -27.76
C GLY A 284 10.82 40.41 -27.06
N MET A 285 12.14 40.40 -27.18
CA MET A 285 13.00 39.33 -26.67
C MET A 285 13.54 39.66 -25.27
N PHE A 286 13.53 38.69 -24.36
CA PHE A 286 14.09 38.81 -23.02
C PHE A 286 14.56 37.48 -22.46
N THR A 287 15.46 37.50 -21.47
CA THR A 287 15.79 36.32 -20.65
C THR A 287 15.39 36.59 -19.19
N PRO A 288 14.63 35.69 -18.54
CA PRO A 288 14.44 35.72 -17.09
C PRO A 288 15.79 35.47 -16.38
N VAL A 289 16.02 36.10 -15.23
CA VAL A 289 17.26 35.90 -14.44
C VAL A 289 16.98 35.49 -13.01
N THR A 290 16.20 36.28 -12.27
CA THR A 290 15.71 35.93 -10.91
C THR A 290 14.20 36.12 -10.87
N GLU A 291 13.56 35.93 -9.69
CA GLU A 291 12.09 35.78 -9.58
C GLU A 291 11.31 36.76 -10.46
N ASN A 292 11.67 38.04 -10.46
CA ASN A 292 11.03 39.10 -11.25
C ASN A 292 12.00 39.98 -12.07
N TRP A 293 13.29 39.65 -12.10
CA TRP A 293 14.25 40.33 -12.96
C TRP A 293 14.35 39.66 -14.32
N ILE A 294 14.34 40.48 -15.36
CA ILE A 294 14.62 40.07 -16.73
C ILE A 294 15.74 40.92 -17.32
N TYR A 295 16.44 40.36 -18.30
CA TYR A 295 17.24 41.13 -19.23
C TYR A 295 16.52 41.17 -20.57
N HIS A 296 15.96 42.32 -20.91
CA HIS A 296 15.24 42.58 -22.17
C HIS A 296 16.21 43.05 -23.25
N LEU A 297 16.15 42.52 -24.47
CA LEU A 297 17.15 42.78 -25.52
C LEU A 297 17.29 44.27 -25.88
N ARG A 298 16.18 45.03 -25.80
CA ARG A 298 16.15 46.47 -26.10
C ARG A 298 16.18 47.38 -24.88
N MET A 299 15.76 46.85 -23.73
CA MET A 299 15.51 47.64 -22.51
C MET A 299 16.39 47.18 -21.34
N GLU A 300 17.30 46.23 -21.59
CA GLU A 300 18.23 45.62 -20.64
C GLU A 300 17.54 45.18 -19.34
N TRP A 301 18.17 45.41 -18.19
CA TRP A 301 17.65 45.03 -16.89
C TRP A 301 16.33 45.73 -16.57
N LEU A 302 15.29 44.91 -16.43
CA LEU A 302 13.98 45.32 -15.97
C LEU A 302 13.54 44.45 -14.80
N PHE A 303 12.88 45.06 -13.83
CA PHE A 303 12.15 44.34 -12.80
C PHE A 303 10.66 44.39 -13.12
N ILE A 304 10.01 43.24 -13.21
CA ILE A 304 8.60 43.12 -13.58
C ILE A 304 7.76 43.02 -12.30
N SER A 305 6.75 43.88 -12.17
CA SER A 305 5.78 43.73 -11.08
C SER A 305 4.73 42.68 -11.44
N ASP A 306 4.41 41.80 -10.51
CA ASP A 306 3.45 40.71 -10.68
C ASP A 306 1.99 41.20 -10.71
N PHE A 307 1.53 41.84 -11.80
CA PHE A 307 0.13 42.23 -11.90
C PHE A 307 -0.50 42.04 -13.29
N THR A 308 -1.28 40.96 -13.37
CA THR A 308 -2.32 40.66 -14.38
C THR A 308 -1.84 40.42 -15.82
N PRO A 309 -2.52 39.56 -16.59
CA PRO A 309 -2.12 39.22 -17.97
C PRO A 309 -2.19 40.37 -18.98
N LYS A 310 -2.85 41.49 -18.66
CA LYS A 310 -3.12 42.59 -19.59
C LYS A 310 -2.27 43.84 -19.36
N ASN A 311 -1.64 43.96 -18.20
CA ASN A 311 -0.94 45.17 -17.78
C ASN A 311 0.49 44.80 -17.36
N LEU A 312 1.47 45.59 -17.79
CA LEU A 312 2.86 45.34 -17.45
C LEU A 312 3.47 46.59 -16.82
N TRP A 313 3.63 46.53 -15.51
CA TRP A 313 4.47 47.48 -14.77
C TRP A 313 5.91 46.95 -14.77
N VAL A 314 6.81 47.73 -15.37
CA VAL A 314 8.24 47.45 -15.39
C VAL A 314 8.99 48.56 -14.70
N TRP A 315 9.92 48.19 -13.84
CA TRP A 315 10.86 49.11 -13.24
C TRP A 315 12.19 49.05 -13.99
N SER A 316 12.77 50.21 -14.27
CA SER A 316 14.14 50.35 -14.75
C SER A 316 14.87 51.42 -13.94
N GLU A 317 16.20 51.36 -13.90
CA GLU A 317 16.99 52.33 -13.15
C GLU A 317 16.85 53.77 -13.66
N GLN A 318 16.69 53.95 -14.98
CA GLN A 318 16.60 55.28 -15.60
C GLN A 318 15.19 55.87 -15.56
N GLN A 319 14.18 55.04 -15.78
CA GLN A 319 12.79 55.49 -15.96
C GLN A 319 11.89 55.19 -14.75
N GLU A 320 12.46 54.56 -13.71
CA GLU A 320 11.72 54.03 -12.56
C GLU A 320 10.56 53.14 -13.02
N TRP A 321 9.38 53.26 -12.39
CA TRP A 321 8.18 52.51 -12.75
C TRP A 321 7.50 53.09 -13.98
N ILE A 322 7.46 52.28 -15.05
CA ILE A 322 6.76 52.57 -16.28
C ILE A 322 5.75 51.46 -16.59
N TRP A 323 4.63 51.82 -17.20
CA TRP A 323 3.51 50.92 -17.49
C TRP A 323 3.25 50.78 -18.98
N THR A 324 2.95 49.56 -19.44
CA THR A 324 2.55 49.30 -20.83
C THR A 324 1.59 48.11 -20.92
N THR A 325 1.03 47.86 -22.10
CA THR A 325 0.19 46.71 -22.46
C THR A 325 0.46 46.32 -23.92
N GLU A 326 -0.04 45.16 -24.36
CA GLU A 326 0.03 44.76 -25.77
C GLU A 326 -0.59 45.79 -26.73
N GLU A 327 -1.67 46.46 -26.31
CA GLU A 327 -2.40 47.44 -27.14
C GLU A 327 -1.67 48.79 -27.24
N VAL A 328 -0.85 49.14 -26.24
CA VAL A 328 -0.17 50.44 -26.19
C VAL A 328 1.34 50.36 -26.44
N PHE A 329 1.95 49.17 -26.41
CA PHE A 329 3.38 49.04 -26.75
C PHE A 329 3.65 49.54 -28.19
N PRO A 330 4.74 50.30 -28.48
CA PRO A 330 5.91 50.56 -27.63
C PRO A 330 5.83 51.85 -26.80
N PHE A 331 4.62 52.33 -26.48
CA PHE A 331 4.41 53.43 -25.55
C PHE A 331 4.38 52.95 -24.10
N PHE A 332 4.92 53.77 -23.22
CA PHE A 332 4.99 53.53 -21.79
C PHE A 332 4.49 54.76 -21.03
N TYR A 333 3.68 54.55 -20.00
CA TYR A 333 3.30 55.61 -19.07
C TYR A 333 4.27 55.63 -17.90
N SER A 334 4.94 56.75 -17.66
CA SER A 334 5.83 56.93 -16.51
C SER A 334 5.04 57.33 -15.27
N ASN A 335 5.16 56.54 -14.21
CA ASN A 335 4.50 56.83 -12.93
C ASN A 335 5.11 58.03 -12.21
N ASN A 336 6.42 58.28 -12.40
CA ASN A 336 7.13 59.35 -11.73
C ASN A 336 6.81 60.72 -12.36
N THR A 337 6.83 60.80 -13.69
CA THR A 337 6.59 62.07 -14.41
C THR A 337 5.12 62.27 -14.76
N GLY A 338 4.31 61.20 -14.78
CA GLY A 338 2.91 61.25 -15.18
C GLY A 338 2.71 61.39 -16.69
N ASN A 339 3.75 61.12 -17.51
CA ASN A 339 3.76 61.35 -18.95
C ASN A 339 4.07 60.10 -19.78
N TRP A 340 3.79 60.19 -21.08
CA TRP A 340 4.04 59.12 -22.03
C TRP A 340 5.45 59.18 -22.60
N LEU A 341 6.07 58.01 -22.63
CA LEU A 341 7.37 57.73 -23.23
C LEU A 341 7.16 56.83 -24.45
N TYR A 342 7.94 57.05 -25.51
CA TYR A 342 7.95 56.18 -26.68
C TYR A 342 9.30 55.49 -26.84
N LEU A 343 9.31 54.16 -26.83
CA LEU A 343 10.53 53.38 -27.03
C LEU A 343 10.92 53.38 -28.51
N LEU A 344 11.99 54.11 -28.85
CA LEU A 344 12.42 54.29 -30.23
C LEU A 344 12.89 52.97 -30.88
N PRO A 345 12.65 52.80 -32.19
CA PRO A 345 13.15 51.66 -32.96
C PRO A 345 14.64 51.84 -33.31
N THR A 346 15.51 51.88 -32.30
CA THR A 346 16.96 51.98 -32.47
C THR A 346 17.62 50.59 -32.58
N LYS A 347 18.85 50.56 -33.13
CA LYS A 347 19.69 49.34 -33.22
C LYS A 347 19.97 48.76 -31.83
N LEU A 348 20.29 47.45 -31.79
CA LEU A 348 20.64 46.69 -30.57
C LEU A 348 21.48 47.52 -29.58
N GLY A 349 21.02 47.61 -28.34
CA GLY A 349 21.79 48.16 -27.21
C GLY A 349 21.61 49.67 -26.94
N ALA A 350 20.75 50.38 -27.66
CA ALA A 350 20.43 51.78 -27.35
C ALA A 350 19.03 51.89 -26.74
N LYS A 351 18.96 52.02 -25.41
CA LYS A 351 17.77 52.54 -24.71
C LYS A 351 17.63 54.01 -25.08
N THR A 352 16.58 54.35 -25.82
CA THR A 352 16.26 55.75 -26.05
C THR A 352 14.75 55.88 -26.04
N PHE A 353 14.24 56.54 -25.02
CA PHE A 353 12.85 56.94 -24.96
C PHE A 353 12.73 58.36 -25.51
N TYR A 354 11.70 58.59 -26.32
CA TYR A 354 11.27 59.94 -26.63
C TYR A 354 10.23 60.35 -25.60
N ASN A 355 10.50 61.40 -24.85
CA ASN A 355 9.58 61.94 -23.84
C ASN A 355 8.69 63.01 -24.49
N TYR A 356 7.37 62.79 -24.51
CA TYR A 356 6.42 63.70 -25.17
C TYR A 356 6.19 65.02 -24.42
N GLU A 357 6.56 65.11 -23.14
CA GLU A 357 6.45 66.36 -22.39
C GLU A 357 7.65 67.27 -22.64
N THR A 358 8.86 66.71 -22.58
CA THR A 358 10.11 67.48 -22.73
C THR A 358 10.53 67.64 -24.18
N GLU A 359 10.00 66.83 -25.09
CA GLU A 359 10.43 66.71 -26.50
C GLU A 359 11.91 66.30 -26.64
N GLU A 360 12.46 65.64 -25.63
CA GLU A 360 13.86 65.21 -25.55
C GLU A 360 14.02 63.68 -25.60
N LEU A 361 15.26 63.25 -25.84
CA LEU A 361 15.68 61.86 -25.83
C LEU A 361 16.28 61.51 -24.47
N GLU A 362 15.81 60.44 -23.86
CA GLU A 362 16.24 59.93 -22.55
C GLU A 362 16.81 58.52 -22.60
#